data_AF-A0A0M3IIK3-F1
#
_entry.id   AF-A0A0M3IIK3-F1
#
_cell.length_a   1.000
_cell.length_b   1.000
_cell.length_c   1.000
_cell.angle_alpha   90.00
_cell.angle_beta   90.00
_cell.angle_gamma   90.00
#
_symmetry.space_group_name_H-M   'P 1'
#
loop_
_entity.id
_entity.type
_entity.pdbx_description
1 polymer ?
#
loop_
_entity_poly.entity_id
_entity_poly.type
_entity_poly.pdbx_seq_one_letter_code
_entity_poly.pdbx_strand_id
1 'polypeptide(L)'
;MRECPKCLTKEYTNRSMVMMINECGHPLCRNCVESLFARNSAPCPQCGKVLWKKGFWEQTFDDPMIEKENAVRKRLKKVLGFAVFNLLISLL
;
A
#
# COMPACT_ATOMS: atom_id res chain seq x y z
N MET A 1 10.70 -10.26 -5.18
CA MET A 1 10.22 -10.05 -6.57
C MET A 1 8.73 -9.78 -6.53
N ARG A 2 8.28 -8.64 -7.06
CA ARG A 2 6.90 -8.21 -6.92
C ARG A 2 6.02 -8.84 -8.00
N GLU A 3 4.87 -9.37 -7.59
CA GLU A 3 3.83 -9.93 -8.46
C GLU A 3 2.46 -9.42 -8.00
N CYS A 4 1.62 -9.03 -8.95
CA CYS A 4 0.25 -8.64 -8.63
C CYS A 4 -0.62 -9.89 -8.40
N PRO A 5 -1.25 -10.07 -7.23
CA PRO A 5 -2.04 -11.26 -6.94
C PRO A 5 -3.32 -11.36 -7.79
N LYS A 6 -3.74 -10.27 -8.45
CA LYS A 6 -4.93 -10.26 -9.30
C LYS A 6 -4.67 -10.68 -10.75
N CYS A 7 -3.62 -10.13 -11.37
CA CYS A 7 -3.32 -10.36 -12.79
C CYS A 7 -2.10 -11.23 -13.02
N LEU A 8 -1.39 -11.65 -11.96
CA LEU A 8 -0.20 -12.50 -11.98
C LEU A 8 0.95 -11.94 -12.82
N THR A 9 0.86 -10.67 -13.20
CA THR A 9 1.92 -9.99 -13.92
C THR A 9 3.05 -9.70 -12.96
N LYS A 10 4.25 -10.07 -13.38
CA LYS A 10 5.48 -9.96 -12.59
C LYS A 10 6.26 -8.75 -13.05
N GLU A 11 6.99 -8.13 -12.13
CA GLU A 11 7.80 -6.93 -12.41
C GLU A 11 8.77 -7.10 -13.60
N TYR A 12 9.37 -8.29 -13.79
CA TYR A 12 10.27 -8.53 -14.93
C TYR A 12 9.56 -8.52 -16.30
N THR A 13 8.27 -8.85 -16.34
CA THR A 13 7.48 -8.84 -17.59
C THR A 13 7.10 -7.42 -18.00
N ASN A 14 7.03 -6.52 -17.03
CA ASN A 14 6.70 -5.13 -17.26
C ASN A 14 7.49 -4.25 -16.27
N ARG A 15 8.60 -3.70 -16.74
CA ARG A 15 9.49 -2.86 -15.92
C ARG A 15 8.89 -1.50 -15.54
N SER A 16 7.75 -1.14 -16.14
CA SER A 16 6.95 0.04 -15.77
C SER A 16 5.81 -0.28 -14.77
N MET A 17 5.73 -1.54 -14.32
CA MET A 17 4.74 -1.94 -13.33
C MET A 17 5.02 -1.24 -12.00
N VAL A 18 4.03 -0.49 -11.54
CA VAL A 18 4.04 0.11 -10.20
C VAL A 18 3.08 -0.65 -9.30
N MET A 19 3.58 -1.11 -8.16
CA MET A 19 2.77 -1.69 -7.10
C MET A 19 2.20 -0.58 -6.24
N MET A 20 0.92 -0.70 -5.94
CA MET A 20 0.14 0.23 -5.13
C MET A 20 -0.35 -0.51 -3.88
N ILE A 21 -0.44 0.18 -2.76
CA ILE A 21 -0.93 -0.36 -1.49
C ILE A 21 -1.98 0.59 -0.89
N ASN A 22 -2.84 0.06 -0.04
CA ASN A 22 -3.85 0.82 0.69
C ASN A 22 -3.81 0.43 2.17
N GLU A 23 -4.68 1.01 3.01
CA GLU A 23 -4.72 0.79 4.46
C GLU A 23 -4.87 -0.68 4.90
N CYS A 24 -5.35 -1.57 4.01
CA CYS A 24 -5.41 -3.01 4.30
C CYS A 24 -4.04 -3.70 4.25
N GLY A 25 -3.03 -3.12 3.58
CA GLY A 25 -1.69 -3.68 3.44
C GLY A 25 -1.51 -4.68 2.30
N HIS A 26 -2.53 -4.93 1.47
CA HIS A 26 -2.45 -5.84 0.34
C HIS A 26 -2.04 -5.11 -0.96
N PRO A 27 -0.93 -5.48 -1.61
CA PRO A 27 -0.42 -4.79 -2.78
C PRO A 27 -1.12 -5.23 -4.08
N LEU A 28 -1.37 -4.28 -4.99
CA LEU A 28 -1.95 -4.49 -6.32
C LEU A 28 -1.19 -3.65 -7.35
N CYS A 29 -1.04 -4.11 -8.59
CA CYS A 29 -0.46 -3.24 -9.62
C CYS A 29 -1.42 -2.07 -9.98
N ARG A 30 -0.86 -0.95 -10.44
CA ARG A 30 -1.62 0.25 -10.84
C ARG A 30 -2.79 -0.05 -11.77
N ASN A 31 -2.57 -0.88 -12.80
CA ASN A 31 -3.62 -1.26 -13.76
C ASN A 31 -4.78 -2.02 -13.09
N CYS A 32 -4.48 -2.91 -12.14
CA CYS A 32 -5.52 -3.61 -11.38
C CYS A 32 -6.27 -2.65 -10.45
N VAL A 33 -5.60 -1.67 -9.85
CA VAL A 33 -6.27 -0.63 -9.05
C VAL A 33 -7.21 0.20 -9.93
N GLU A 34 -6.78 0.61 -11.12
CA GLU A 34 -7.60 1.40 -12.04
C GLU A 34 -8.84 0.63 -12.52
N SER A 35 -8.67 -0.65 -12.85
CA SER A 35 -9.74 -1.53 -13.34
C SER A 35 -10.71 -1.94 -12.23
N LEU A 36 -10.23 -2.49 -11.11
CA LEU A 36 -11.09 -3.01 -10.04
C LEU A 36 -11.83 -1.89 -9.30
N PHE A 37 -11.21 -0.72 -9.14
CA PHE A 37 -11.78 0.41 -8.42
C PHE A 37 -12.32 1.48 -9.36
N ALA A 38 -12.72 1.11 -10.59
CA ALA A 38 -13.29 2.04 -11.57
C ALA A 38 -14.51 2.80 -11.04
N ARG A 39 -15.31 2.19 -10.15
CA ARG A 39 -16.45 2.83 -9.46
C ARG A 39 -16.05 3.54 -8.15
N ASN A 40 -14.80 3.98 -8.03
CA ASN A 40 -14.16 4.61 -6.85
C ASN A 40 -14.01 3.73 -5.61
N SER A 41 -14.83 2.70 -5.42
CA SER A 41 -14.73 1.77 -4.29
C SER A 41 -15.00 0.34 -4.72
N ALA A 42 -14.29 -0.59 -4.10
CA ALA A 42 -14.44 -2.03 -4.31
C ALA A 42 -13.86 -2.79 -3.09
N PRO A 43 -14.25 -4.05 -2.87
CA PRO A 43 -13.59 -4.90 -1.88
C PRO A 43 -12.17 -5.29 -2.34
N CYS A 44 -11.23 -5.31 -1.41
CA CYS A 44 -9.89 -5.88 -1.62
C CYS A 44 -10.01 -7.34 -2.04
N PRO A 45 -9.33 -7.80 -3.11
CA PRO A 45 -9.45 -9.17 -3.59
C PRO A 45 -8.84 -10.22 -2.64
N GLN A 46 -8.01 -9.81 -1.67
CA GLN A 46 -7.38 -10.72 -0.71
C GLN A 46 -8.13 -10.80 0.63
N CYS A 47 -8.58 -9.66 1.18
CA CYS A 47 -9.23 -9.64 2.51
C CYS A 47 -10.67 -9.14 2.52
N GLY A 48 -11.25 -8.79 1.38
CA GLY A 48 -12.63 -8.33 1.27
C GLY A 48 -12.93 -6.94 1.84
N LYS A 49 -11.97 -6.29 2.54
CA LYS A 49 -12.16 -4.94 3.08
C LYS A 49 -12.52 -3.97 1.95
N VAL A 50 -13.59 -3.18 2.12
CA VAL A 50 -13.96 -2.13 1.16
C VAL A 50 -12.95 -1.01 1.22
N LEU A 51 -12.36 -0.66 0.07
CA LEU A 51 -11.33 0.37 -0.04
C LEU A 51 -11.75 1.42 -1.07
N TRP A 52 -11.24 2.64 -0.90
CA TRP A 52 -11.40 3.73 -1.86
C TRP A 52 -10.18 3.86 -2.76
N LYS A 53 -10.41 4.12 -4.06
CA LYS A 53 -9.37 4.31 -5.09
C LYS A 53 -8.37 5.39 -4.69
N LYS A 54 -8.85 6.53 -4.18
CA LYS A 54 -8.01 7.65 -3.72
C LYS A 54 -7.12 7.32 -2.52
N GLY A 55 -7.41 6.22 -1.83
CA GLY A 55 -6.64 5.75 -0.68
C GLY A 55 -5.44 4.89 -1.07
N PHE A 56 -5.26 4.56 -2.35
CA PHE A 56 -4.06 3.84 -2.80
C PHE A 56 -2.88 4.79 -2.96
N TRP A 57 -1.70 4.36 -2.54
CA TRP A 57 -0.43 5.03 -2.79
C TRP A 57 0.61 4.05 -3.34
N GLU A 58 1.66 4.58 -3.95
CA GLU A 58 2.76 3.78 -4.51
C GLU A 58 3.57 3.10 -3.39
N GLN A 59 3.79 1.80 -3.54
CA GLN A 59 4.58 1.00 -2.62
C GLN A 59 6.07 1.22 -2.87
N THR A 60 6.75 1.79 -1.89
CA THR A 60 8.20 2.08 -1.96
C THR A 60 9.03 0.92 -1.43
N PHE A 61 8.62 0.34 -0.30
CA PHE A 61 9.33 -0.80 0.31
C PHE A 61 8.85 -2.14 -0.25
N ASP A 62 9.76 -3.11 -0.39
CA ASP A 62 9.41 -4.45 -0.87
C ASP A 62 8.45 -5.18 0.08
N ASP A 63 8.58 -4.93 1.38
CA ASP A 63 7.70 -5.50 2.41
C ASP A 63 6.44 -4.62 2.60
N PRO A 64 5.23 -5.14 2.31
CA PRO A 64 3.97 -4.44 2.53
C PRO A 64 3.71 -4.09 4.00
N MET A 65 4.26 -4.84 4.96
CA MET A 65 4.10 -4.55 6.39
C MET A 65 4.85 -3.28 6.80
N ILE A 66 6.08 -3.10 6.30
CA ILE A 66 6.87 -1.88 6.53
C ILE A 66 6.14 -0.66 5.97
N GLU A 67 5.54 -0.80 4.79
CA GLU A 67 4.77 0.27 4.15
C GLU A 67 3.52 0.64 4.96
N LYS A 68 2.80 -0.37 5.47
CA LYS A 68 1.64 -0.18 6.36
C LYS A 68 2.03 0.52 7.67
N GLU A 69 3.12 0.08 8.30
CA GLU A 69 3.63 0.70 9.53
C GLU A 69 4.02 2.16 9.29
N ASN A 70 4.71 2.45 8.19
CA ASN A 70 5.09 3.80 7.80
C ASN A 70 3.86 4.69 7.54
N ALA A 71 2.79 4.16 6.96
CA ALA A 71 1.54 4.89 6.79
C ALA A 71 0.90 5.26 8.14
N VAL A 72 0.86 4.31 9.09
CA VAL A 72 0.37 4.56 10.46
C VAL A 72 1.25 5.61 11.17
N ARG A 73 2.57 5.46 11.10
CA ARG A 73 3.55 6.40 11.65
C ARG A 73 3.39 7.81 11.09
N LYS A 74 3.22 7.96 9.77
CA LYS A 74 2.96 9.27 9.13
C LYS A 74 1.64 9.88 9.64
N ARG A 75 0.60 9.07 9.84
CA ARG A 75 -0.68 9.52 10.40
C ARG A 75 -0.52 9.97 11.85
N LEU A 76 0.17 9.19 12.69
CA LEU A 76 0.43 9.54 14.09
C LEU A 76 1.25 10.82 14.23
N LYS A 77 2.30 11.00 13.42
CA LYS A 77 3.09 12.24 13.40
C LYS A 77 2.24 13.49 13.13
N LYS A 78 1.25 13.39 12.23
CA LYS A 78 0.32 14.49 11.93
C LYS A 78 -0.64 14.80 13.08
N VAL A 79 -1.08 13.77 13.81
CA VAL A 79 -2.06 13.92 14.90
C VAL A 79 -1.40 14.35 16.22
N LEU A 80 -0.25 13.77 16.56
CA LEU A 80 0.35 13.89 17.90
C LEU A 80 1.45 14.97 18.01
N GLY A 81 1.92 15.53 16.89
CA GLY A 81 3.01 16.50 16.91
C GLY A 81 4.38 15.87 17.23
N PHE A 82 5.45 16.51 16.79
CA PHE A 82 6.79 15.96 16.52
C PHE A 82 7.56 15.29 17.70
N ALA A 83 7.08 15.30 18.94
CA ALA A 83 7.95 15.15 20.11
C ALA A 83 8.22 13.71 20.59
N VAL A 84 7.44 12.70 20.21
CA VAL A 84 7.53 11.35 20.80
C VAL A 84 8.14 10.27 19.89
N PHE A 85 8.30 10.54 18.60
CA PHE A 85 8.55 9.48 17.62
C PHE A 85 10.03 9.04 17.48
N ASN A 86 10.98 9.90 17.84
CA ASN A 86 12.41 9.55 17.75
C ASN A 86 12.87 8.51 18.79
N LEU A 87 12.05 8.23 19.81
CA LEU A 87 12.39 7.28 20.87
C LEU A 87 12.19 5.80 20.48
N LEU A 88 11.39 5.49 19.45
CA LEU A 88 11.06 4.11 19.10
C LEU A 88 11.86 3.55 17.90
N ILE A 89 12.58 4.39 17.17
CA ILE A 89 13.35 3.97 15.97
C ILE A 89 14.82 3.66 16.32
N SER A 90 15.33 4.09 17.48
CA SER A 90 16.72 3.84 17.92
C SER A 90 16.92 2.58 18.76
N LEU A 91 15.90 1.73 18.94
CA LEU A 91 15.96 0.52 19.77
C LEU A 91 15.64 -0.78 18.99
N LEU A 92 15.67 -0.74 17.66
CA LEU A 92 15.63 -1.93 16.78
C LEU A 92 16.81 -1.90 15.81
#